data_AF-A0A8S2F299-F1
#
_entry.id   AF-A0A8S2F299-F1
#
_cell.length_a   1.000
_cell.length_b   1.000
_cell.length_c   1.000
_cell.angle_alpha   90.00
_cell.angle_beta   90.00
_cell.angle_gamma   90.00
#
_symmetry.space_group_name_H-M   'P 1'
#
loop_
_entity.id
_entity.type
_entity.pdbx_description
1 polymer ?
#
loop_
_entity_poly.entity_id
_entity_poly.type
_entity_poly.pdbx_seq_one_letter_code
_entity_poly.pdbx_strand_id
1 'polypeptide(L)'
;MATARNWHTATLLNSGQALGTGGYGSSVYLASSEIYDPSMGQWNTTASMATTRAYHTATLLNSGKVLVTGGQASSGYVASSEIYYA
;
A
#
# COMPACT_ATOMS: atom_id res chain seq x y z
N MET A 1 -1.57 -12.28 -1.12
CA MET A 1 -0.78 -11.33 -1.92
C MET A 1 0.03 -12.10 -2.92
N ALA A 2 0.12 -11.61 -4.15
CA ALA A 2 0.97 -12.13 -5.21
C ALA A 2 2.46 -11.83 -4.93
N THR A 3 2.76 -10.75 -4.20
CA THR A 3 4.13 -10.41 -3.79
C THR A 3 4.34 -10.66 -2.30
N ALA A 4 5.35 -11.47 -1.94
CA ALA A 4 5.79 -11.61 -0.56
C ALA A 4 6.44 -10.30 -0.07
N ARG A 5 5.99 -9.78 1.08
CA ARG A 5 6.40 -8.47 1.61
C ARG A 5 6.24 -8.39 3.13
N ASN A 6 7.09 -7.62 3.80
CA ASN A 6 6.95 -7.22 5.20
C ASN A 6 6.94 -5.68 5.33
N TRP A 7 6.56 -5.14 6.50
CA TRP A 7 6.48 -3.69 6.76
C TRP A 7 5.61 -2.90 5.76
N HIS A 8 4.66 -3.58 5.13
CA HIS A 8 3.59 -2.98 4.34
C HIS A 8 2.44 -2.56 5.26
N THR A 9 1.48 -1.82 4.72
CA THR A 9 0.19 -1.58 5.39
C THR A 9 -0.94 -2.26 4.66
N ALA A 10 -1.99 -2.62 5.39
CA ALA A 10 -3.26 -3.10 4.83
C ALA A 10 -4.39 -2.20 5.34
N THR A 11 -5.16 -1.61 4.43
CA THR A 11 -6.27 -0.70 4.73
C THR A 11 -7.57 -1.32 4.25
N LEU A 12 -8.54 -1.51 5.14
CA LEU A 12 -9.91 -1.88 4.77
C LEU A 12 -10.58 -0.69 4.06
N LEU A 13 -11.14 -0.92 2.88
CA LEU A 13 -11.82 0.09 2.08
C LEU A 13 -13.33 0.07 2.35
N ASN A 14 -14.02 1.16 2.02
CA ASN A 14 -15.48 1.25 2.13
C ASN A 14 -16.22 0.18 1.29
N SER A 15 -15.57 -0.35 0.25
CA SER A 15 -16.10 -1.45 -0.57
C SER A 15 -16.08 -2.82 0.12
N GLY A 16 -15.41 -2.94 1.28
CA GLY A 16 -15.14 -4.21 1.96
C GLY A 16 -13.90 -4.94 1.46
N GLN A 17 -13.25 -4.43 0.41
CA GLN A 17 -11.94 -4.91 -0.06
C GLN A 17 -10.81 -4.38 0.84
N ALA A 18 -9.64 -5.02 0.80
CA ALA A 18 -8.46 -4.54 1.52
C ALA A 18 -7.35 -4.10 0.54
N LEU A 19 -6.84 -2.88 0.70
CA LEU A 19 -5.68 -2.38 -0.04
C LEU A 19 -4.41 -2.69 0.74
N GLY A 20 -3.54 -3.52 0.18
CA GLY A 20 -2.18 -3.74 0.68
C GLY A 20 -1.19 -2.91 -0.12
N THR A 21 -0.42 -2.04 0.52
CA THR A 21 0.49 -1.12 -0.18
C THR A 21 1.90 -1.08 0.40
N GLY A 22 2.87 -0.92 -0.50
CA GLY A 22 4.29 -0.80 -0.20
C GLY A 22 4.87 -2.01 0.54
N GLY A 23 5.81 -1.75 1.43
CA GLY A 23 6.57 -2.75 2.18
C GLY A 23 7.94 -3.02 1.58
N TYR A 24 8.60 -4.00 2.17
CA TYR A 24 9.92 -4.50 1.79
C TYR A 24 9.78 -5.96 1.35
N GLY A 25 10.15 -6.25 0.12
CA GLY A 25 10.07 -7.59 -0.49
C GLY A 25 11.47 -8.17 -0.67
N SER A 26 11.73 -8.75 -1.84
CA SER A 26 13.01 -9.34 -2.29
C SER A 26 14.20 -8.36 -2.26
N SER A 27 14.60 -7.94 -1.06
CA SER A 27 15.64 -6.95 -0.79
C SER A 27 15.39 -5.57 -1.41
N VAL A 28 14.13 -5.21 -1.66
CA VAL A 28 13.74 -3.94 -2.28
C VAL A 28 12.52 -3.33 -1.60
N TYR A 29 12.50 -2.00 -1.50
CA TYR A 29 11.31 -1.24 -1.14
C TYR A 29 10.31 -1.27 -2.28
N LEU A 30 9.05 -1.53 -1.97
CA LEU A 30 7.98 -1.68 -2.96
C LEU A 30 7.15 -0.40 -3.06
N ALA A 31 6.74 -0.08 -4.27
CA ALA A 31 5.67 0.86 -4.56
C ALA A 31 4.38 0.15 -4.98
N SER A 32 4.44 -1.17 -5.22
CA SER A 32 3.31 -1.95 -5.69
C SER A 32 2.22 -2.02 -4.64
N SER A 33 0.98 -1.92 -5.11
CA SER A 33 -0.22 -2.14 -4.29
C SER A 33 -1.04 -3.29 -4.86
N GLU A 34 -1.75 -3.97 -3.97
CA GLU A 34 -2.64 -5.07 -4.29
C GLU A 34 -3.98 -4.86 -3.58
N ILE A 35 -5.08 -5.27 -4.20
CA ILE A 35 -6.42 -5.25 -3.61
C ILE A 35 -6.86 -6.69 -3.37
N TYR A 36 -7.28 -6.97 -2.13
CA TYR A 36 -7.95 -8.22 -1.78
C TYR A 36 -9.43 -8.13 -2.15
N ASP A 37 -9.87 -9.00 -3.04
CA ASP A 37 -11.28 -9.22 -3.33
C ASP A 37 -11.82 -10.37 -2.46
N PRO A 38 -12.66 -10.08 -1.46
CA PRO A 38 -13.21 -11.10 -0.57
C PRO A 38 -14.19 -12.03 -1.28
N SER A 39 -14.81 -11.62 -2.40
CA SER A 39 -15.73 -12.47 -3.16
C SER A 39 -15.01 -13.60 -3.90
N MET A 40 -13.77 -13.35 -4.31
CA MET A 40 -12.90 -14.32 -4.99
C MET A 40 -11.90 -14.97 -4.04
N GLY A 41 -11.68 -14.37 -2.87
CA GLY A 41 -10.64 -14.79 -1.92
C GLY A 41 -9.23 -14.56 -2.45
N GLN A 42 -9.03 -13.60 -3.36
CA GLN A 42 -7.77 -13.40 -4.08
C GLN A 42 -7.23 -11.98 -3.92
N TRP A 43 -5.91 -11.85 -4.03
CA TRP A 43 -5.24 -10.56 -4.16
C TRP A 43 -4.95 -10.28 -5.63
N ASN A 44 -5.33 -9.09 -6.10
CA ASN A 44 -5.11 -8.63 -7.45
C ASN A 44 -4.17 -7.42 -7.43
N THR A 45 -3.25 -7.33 -8.40
CA THR A 45 -2.43 -6.13 -8.56
C THR A 45 -3.30 -4.95 -8.96
N THR A 46 -2.95 -3.75 -8.47
CA THR A 46 -3.61 -2.50 -8.81
C THR A 46 -2.56 -1.41 -9.06
N ALA A 47 -2.98 -0.15 -9.22
CA ALA A 47 -2.08 0.98 -9.40
C ALA A 47 -0.98 0.99 -8.33
N SER A 48 0.22 1.43 -8.69
CA SER A 48 1.33 1.57 -7.74
C SER A 48 1.36 2.98 -7.16
N MET A 49 1.97 3.11 -5.98
CA MET A 49 2.39 4.40 -5.44
C MET A 49 3.45 5.05 -6.33
N ALA A 50 3.60 6.36 -6.22
CA ALA A 50 4.67 7.10 -6.88
C ALA A 50 6.02 6.88 -6.19
N THR A 51 6.03 6.59 -4.89
CA THR A 51 7.24 6.39 -4.10
C THR A 51 7.28 4.97 -3.53
N THR A 52 8.44 4.33 -3.55
CA THR A 52 8.65 3.07 -2.83
C THR A 52 8.72 3.35 -1.32
N ARG A 53 7.95 2.63 -0.51
CA ARG A 53 7.88 2.90 0.94
C ARG A 53 7.66 1.62 1.74
N ALA A 54 8.41 1.43 2.81
CA ALA A 54 8.12 0.49 3.89
C ALA A 54 7.96 1.27 5.22
N TYR A 55 7.38 0.65 6.25
CA TYR A 55 7.15 1.27 7.57
C TYR A 55 6.32 2.57 7.54
N HIS A 56 5.60 2.82 6.45
CA HIS A 56 4.69 3.94 6.34
C HIS A 56 3.38 3.65 7.09
N THR A 57 2.53 4.66 7.25
CA THR A 57 1.14 4.47 7.66
C THR A 57 0.22 4.73 6.47
N ALA A 58 -0.93 4.08 6.47
CA ALA A 58 -2.01 4.28 5.51
C ALA A 58 -3.32 4.52 6.25
N THR A 59 -4.11 5.48 5.78
CA THR A 59 -5.38 5.88 6.42
C THR A 59 -6.44 6.09 5.36
N LEU A 60 -7.56 5.36 5.48
CA LEU A 60 -8.74 5.61 4.67
C LEU A 60 -9.34 6.97 5.04
N LEU A 61 -9.56 7.80 4.05
CA LEU A 61 -10.23 9.09 4.20
C LEU A 61 -11.73 8.93 3.91
N ASN A 62 -12.55 9.83 4.45
CA ASN A 62 -13.99 9.87 4.18
C ASN A 62 -14.33 10.04 2.69
N SER A 63 -13.38 10.52 1.88
CA SER A 63 -13.52 10.61 0.42
C SER A 63 -13.42 9.25 -0.30
N GLY A 64 -13.09 8.17 0.41
CA GLY A 64 -12.81 6.84 -0.17
C GLY A 64 -11.38 6.65 -0.65
N LYS A 65 -10.55 7.70 -0.64
CA LYS A 65 -9.13 7.62 -0.98
C LYS A 65 -8.29 7.19 0.23
N VAL A 66 -7.09 6.65 -0.02
CA VAL A 66 -6.16 6.27 1.05
C VAL A 66 -4.99 7.24 1.10
N LEU A 67 -4.78 7.90 2.24
CA LEU A 67 -3.59 8.70 2.51
C LEU A 67 -2.47 7.79 2.99
N VAL A 68 -1.36 7.77 2.27
CA VAL A 68 -0.12 7.09 2.67
C VAL A 68 0.89 8.15 3.08
N THR A 69 1.51 8.01 4.25
CA THR A 69 2.42 9.02 4.78
C THR A 69 3.69 8.43 5.41
N GLY A 70 4.81 9.12 5.18
CA GLY A 70 6.08 8.80 5.80
C GLY A 70 6.70 7.50 5.31
N GLY A 71 7.42 6.83 6.21
CA GLY A 71 8.11 5.57 5.98
C GLY A 71 9.55 5.73 5.51
N GLN A 72 10.10 4.65 4.97
CA GLN A 72 11.46 4.54 4.47
C GLN A 72 11.45 4.05 3.03
N ALA A 73 12.32 4.65 2.21
CA ALA A 73 12.61 4.27 0.85
C ALA A 73 14.11 3.91 0.71
N SER A 74 14.56 3.56 -0.50
CA SER A 74 15.98 3.35 -0.78
C SER A 74 16.83 4.61 -0.56
N SER A 75 16.23 5.80 -0.63
CA SER A 75 16.87 7.09 -0.35
C SER A 75 16.90 7.46 1.14
N GLY A 76 16.40 6.62 2.04
CA GLY A 76 16.28 6.91 3.47
C GLY A 76 14.84 7.21 3.90
N TYR A 77 14.67 7.90 5.04
CA TYR A 77 13.34 8.32 5.51
C TYR A 77 12.72 9.33 4.56
N VAL A 78 11.45 9.14 4.24
CA VAL A 78 10.73 9.97 3.28
C VAL A 78 9.73 10.88 3.99
N ALA A 79 9.95 12.19 3.91
CA ALA A 79 9.07 13.23 4.46
C ALA A 79 8.02 13.67 3.42
N SER A 80 7.32 12.70 2.83
CA SER A 80 6.29 12.94 1.83
C SER A 80 5.08 12.05 2.07
N SER A 81 3.94 12.50 1.57
CA SER A 81 2.69 11.75 1.58
C SER A 81 2.15 11.67 0.17
N GLU A 82 1.35 10.64 -0.09
CA GLU A 82 0.66 10.46 -1.35
C GLU A 82 -0.77 9.97 -1.13
N ILE A 83 -1.65 10.32 -2.07
CA ILE A 83 -3.03 9.86 -2.06
C ILE A 83 -3.13 8.72 -3.07
N TYR A 84 -3.51 7.55 -2.57
CA TYR A 84 -3.84 6.41 -3.39
C TYR A 84 -5.32 6.43 -3.79
N TYR A 85 -5.56 6.21 -5.07
CA TYR A 85 -6.88 6.09 -5.67
C TYR A 85 -7.19 4.60 -5.80
N ALA A 86 -8.10 4.11 -4.95
CA ALA A 86 -8.69 2.78 -5.11
C ALA A 86 -9.83 2.83 -6.13
#